data_AF-A0A8X6YDE2-F1
#
_entry.id   AF-A0A8X6YDE2-F1
#
_cell.length_a   1.000
_cell.length_b   1.000
_cell.length_c   1.000
_cell.angle_alpha   90.00
_cell.angle_beta   90.00
_cell.angle_gamma   90.00
#
_symmetry.space_group_name_H-M   'P 1'
#
loop_
_entity.id
_entity.type
_entity.pdbx_description
1 polymer ?
#
loop_
_entity_poly.entity_id
_entity_poly.type
_entity_poly.pdbx_seq_one_letter_code
_entity_poly.pdbx_strand_id
1 'polypeptide(L)' 'MPVRSCNVVSRRGEEGDICFYVRSLRYEDIPQLMEIRRELGVHDVQSCIQTWITVDPQGIKIIETDTGTCRIVLSFK' A
#
# COMPACT_ATOMS: atom_id res chain seq x y z
N MET A 1 9.60 -6.70 13.03
CA MET A 1 8.18 -7.05 13.24
C MET A 1 7.32 -6.03 12.49
N PRO A 2 6.32 -6.44 11.68
CA PRO A 2 5.40 -5.47 11.07
C PRO A 2 4.61 -4.76 12.18
N VAL A 3 4.56 -3.44 12.15
CA VAL A 3 3.76 -2.64 13.07
C VAL A 3 2.29 -2.89 12.70
N ARG A 4 1.59 -3.72 13.47
CA ARG A 4 0.15 -3.91 13.35
C ARG A 4 -0.57 -2.72 14.01
N SER A 5 -0.56 -1.57 13.37
CA SER A 5 -1.50 -0.51 13.71
C SER A 5 -2.84 -0.87 13.04
N CYS A 6 -3.73 -1.53 13.78
CA CYS A 6 -5.10 -1.76 13.34
C CYS A 6 -5.87 -0.45 13.52
N ASN A 7 -5.85 0.41 12.51
CA ASN A 7 -6.70 1.59 12.49
C ASN A 7 -8.02 1.16 11.86
N VAL A 8 -8.99 0.77 12.69
CA VAL A 8 -10.36 0.48 12.25
C VAL A 8 -11.01 1.81 11.87
N VAL A 9 -11.18 2.04 10.56
CA VAL A 9 -11.95 3.18 10.06
C VAL A 9 -13.33 2.68 9.73
N SER A 10 -14.26 2.75 10.69
CA SER A 10 -15.67 2.47 10.43
C SER A 10 -16.23 3.56 9.51
N ARG A 11 -16.42 3.22 8.23
CA ARG A 11 -17.12 4.10 7.30
C ARG A 11 -18.62 3.98 7.62
N ARG A 12 -19.22 5.05 8.14
CA ARG A 12 -20.69 5.11 8.37
C ARG A 12 -21.42 4.77 7.07
N GLY A 13 -22.10 3.62 7.02
CA GLY A 13 -23.10 3.33 6.00
C GLY A 13 -23.14 1.91 5.44
N GLU A 14 -22.12 1.07 5.66
CA GLU A 14 -22.13 -0.32 5.19
C GLU A 14 -21.75 -1.26 6.34
N GLU A 15 -22.57 -2.28 6.59
CA GLU A 15 -22.35 -3.31 7.60
C GLU A 15 -21.08 -4.11 7.29
N GLY A 16 -20.01 -3.84 8.05
CA GLY A 16 -18.76 -4.60 8.00
C GLY A 16 -17.62 -3.77 8.56
N ASP A 17 -17.09 -4.18 9.72
CA ASP A 17 -15.86 -3.58 10.25
C ASP A 17 -14.69 -3.96 9.33
N ILE A 18 -14.30 -3.06 8.42
CA ILE A 18 -13.13 -3.26 7.56
C ILE A 18 -11.87 -2.96 8.39
N CYS A 19 -11.06 -3.99 8.62
CA CYS A 19 -9.76 -3.82 9.26
C CYS A 19 -8.71 -3.44 8.23
N PHE A 20 -7.88 -2.43 8.55
CA PHE A 20 -6.77 -2.00 7.71
C PHE A 20 -5.43 -2.28 8.39
N TYR A 21 -4.47 -2.77 7.61
CA TYR A 21 -3.10 -3.06 8.01
C TYR A 21 -2.14 -2.20 7.21
N VAL A 22 -1.21 -1.54 7.91
CA VAL A 22 -0.16 -0.76 7.27
C VAL A 22 1.15 -1.52 7.34
N ARG A 23 1.80 -1.71 6.19
CA ARG A 23 3.12 -2.35 6.12
C ARG A 23 4.01 -1.65 5.11
N SER A 24 5.32 -1.89 5.20
CA SER A 24 6.25 -1.51 4.14
C SER A 24 5.96 -2.27 2.85
N LEU A 25 6.22 -1.60 1.73
CA LEU A 25 6.21 -2.19 0.38
C LEU A 25 7.17 -3.38 0.29
N ARG A 26 6.77 -4.41 -0.44
CA ARG A 26 7.59 -5.58 -0.79
C ARG A 26 7.65 -5.74 -2.31
N TYR A 27 8.60 -6.55 -2.78
CA TYR A 27 8.75 -6.82 -4.22
C TYR A 27 7.49 -7.46 -4.84
N GLU A 28 6.77 -8.29 -4.06
CA GLU A 28 5.52 -8.94 -4.50
C GLU A 28 4.38 -7.96 -4.78
N ASP A 29 4.41 -6.76 -4.18
CA ASP A 29 3.37 -5.74 -4.34
C ASP A 29 3.54 -4.90 -5.61
N ILE A 30 4.70 -4.97 -6.26
CA ILE A 30 5.05 -4.11 -7.39
C ILE A 30 4.04 -4.18 -8.54
N PRO A 31 3.56 -5.36 -8.97
CA PRO A 31 2.57 -5.44 -10.06
C PRO A 31 1.28 -4.69 -9.74
N GLN A 32 0.75 -4.87 -8.53
CA GLN A 32 -0.48 -4.21 -8.09
C GLN A 32 -0.28 -2.69 -7.89
N LEU A 33 0.87 -2.29 -7.35
CA LEU A 33 1.26 -0.89 -7.23
C LEU A 33 1.31 -0.20 -8.61
N MET A 34 1.89 -0.85 -9.61
CA MET A 34 1.98 -0.34 -10.97
C MET A 34 0.59 -0.15 -11.60
N GLU A 35 -0.33 -1.08 -11.37
CA GLU A 35 -1.71 -0.99 -11.82
C GLU A 35 -2.44 0.22 -11.21
N ILE A 36 -2.43 0.33 -9.87
CA ILE A 36 -3.05 1.45 -9.15
C ILE A 36 -2.48 2.79 -9.61
N ARG A 37 -1.15 2.90 -9.74
CA ARG A 37 -0.53 4.15 -10.17
C ARG A 37 -0.85 4.50 -11.61
N ARG A 38 -0.95 3.52 -12.51
CA ARG A 38 -1.42 3.73 -13.88
C ARG A 38 -2.86 4.25 -13.92
N GLU A 39 -3.76 3.71 -13.10
CA GLU A 39 -5.14 4.21 -12.98
C GLU A 39 -5.20 5.67 -12.48
N LEU A 40 -4.28 6.03 -11.59
CA LEU A 40 -4.10 7.41 -11.11
C LEU A 40 -3.41 8.33 -12.13
N GLY A 41 -3.10 7.84 -13.34
CA GLY A 41 -2.39 8.60 -14.38
C GLY A 41 -0.90 8.82 -14.09
N VAL A 42 -0.33 8.11 -13.13
CA VAL A 42 1.09 8.14 -12.79
C VAL A 42 1.81 7.09 -13.62
N HIS A 43 2.78 7.54 -14.41
CA HIS A 43 3.61 6.67 -15.24
C HIS A 43 4.94 6.38 -14.54
N ASP A 44 4.95 5.36 -13.69
CA ASP A 44 6.19 4.89 -13.08
C ASP A 44 6.95 3.90 -13.96
N VAL A 45 8.27 3.88 -13.76
CA VAL A 45 9.14 2.83 -14.28
C VAL A 45 9.39 1.83 -13.16
N GLN A 46 9.13 0.55 -13.42
CA GLN A 46 9.25 -0.52 -12.43
C GLN A 46 10.63 -0.55 -11.74
N SER A 47 11.71 -0.29 -12.50
CA SER A 47 13.08 -0.26 -11.96
C SER A 47 13.31 0.83 -10.92
N CYS A 48 12.61 1.98 -11.03
CA CYS A 48 12.68 3.05 -10.03
C CYS A 48 12.07 2.60 -8.70
N ILE A 49 10.92 1.91 -8.75
CA ILE A 49 10.25 1.37 -7.55
C ILE A 49 11.12 0.30 -6.89
N GLN A 50 11.71 -0.60 -7.69
CA GLN A 50 12.64 -1.61 -7.17
C GLN A 50 13.85 -0.98 -6.47
N THR A 51 14.38 0.10 -7.04
CA THR A 51 15.49 0.85 -6.43
C THR A 51 15.07 1.50 -5.11
N TRP A 52 13.87 2.07 -5.04
CA TRP A 52 13.34 2.64 -3.80
C TRP A 52 13.17 1.61 -2.70
N ILE A 53 12.70 0.39 -3.01
CA ILE A 53 12.63 -0.70 -2.02
C ILE A 53 14.02 -1.00 -1.45
N THR A 54 15.06 -0.98 -2.27
CA THR A 54 16.43 -1.25 -1.83
C THR A 54 17.02 -0.12 -1.00
N VAL A 55 16.81 1.13 -1.42
CA VAL A 55 17.44 2.31 -0.82
C VAL A 55 16.69 2.78 0.44
N ASP A 56 15.37 2.76 0.39
CA ASP A 56 14.49 3.14 1.51
C ASP A 56 13.26 2.19 1.58
N PRO A 57 13.42 1.01 2.20
CA PRO A 57 12.33 0.05 2.39
C PRO A 57 11.20 0.56 3.30
N GLN A 58 11.34 1.74 3.92
CA GLN A 58 10.30 2.35 4.75
C GLN A 58 9.60 3.52 4.09
N GLY A 59 10.15 4.07 3.00
CA GLY A 59 9.63 5.26 2.31
C GLY A 59 8.26 5.07 1.65
N ILE A 60 7.92 3.82 1.29
CA ILE A 60 6.60 3.49 0.74
C ILE A 60 5.85 2.54 1.70
N LYS A 61 4.65 2.97 2.09
CA LYS A 61 3.72 2.18 2.89
C LYS A 61 2.53 1.75 2.05
N ILE A 62 2.17 0.49 2.23
CA ILE A 62 0.99 -0.16 1.67
C ILE A 62 -0.08 -0.27 2.76
N ILE A 63 -1.31 0.10 2.40
CA ILE A 63 -2.50 -0.15 3.20
C ILE A 63 -3.26 -1.34 2.59
N GLU A 64 -3.36 -2.39 3.38
CA GLU A 64 -4.01 -3.66 3.05
C GLU A 64 -5.27 -3.83 3.90
N THR A 65 -6.39 -4.22 3.29
CA THR A 65 -7.60 -4.59 4.02
C THR A 65 -7.51 -6.04 4.52
N ASP A 66 -8.34 -6.42 5.49
CA ASP A 66 -8.58 -7.81 5.89
C ASP A 66 -8.92 -8.77 4.74
N THR A 67 -9.50 -8.25 3.66
CA THR A 67 -9.75 -8.98 2.41
C THR A 67 -8.51 -9.13 1.52
N GLY A 68 -7.34 -8.65 1.94
CA GLY A 68 -6.08 -8.70 1.17
C GLY A 68 -6.02 -7.70 0.01
N THR A 69 -6.96 -6.76 -0.08
CA THR A 69 -6.96 -5.77 -1.16
C THR A 69 -6.06 -4.59 -0.77
N CYS A 70 -4.95 -4.44 -1.49
CA CYS A 70 -4.16 -3.21 -1.45
C CYS A 70 -4.95 -2.08 -2.12
N ARG A 71 -5.25 -1.01 -1.37
CA ARG A 71 -6.07 0.10 -1.91
C ARG A 71 -5.38 1.45 -1.94
N ILE A 72 -4.37 1.67 -1.10
CA ILE A 72 -3.77 3.00 -0.93
C ILE A 72 -2.27 2.87 -0.70
N VAL A 73 -1.51 3.70 -1.40
CA VAL A 73 -0.05 3.80 -1.34
C VAL A 73 0.30 5.15 -0.75
N LEU A 74 0.98 5.17 0.40
CA LEU A 74 1.50 6.39 1.01
C LEU A 74 3.00 6.47 0.76
N SER A 75 3.42 7.54 0.08
CA SER A 75 4.83 7.88 -0.11
C SER A 75 5.16 9.04 0.82
N PHE A 76 6.07 8.82 1.77
CA PHE A 76 6.54 9.90 2.65
C PHE A 76 7.88 10.40 2.12
N LYS A 77 8.00 11.73 1.97
CA LYS A 77 9.23 12.43 1.58
C LYS A 77 9.92 12.97 2.82
#